data_AF-A0A261CJY2-F1
#
_entry.id   AF-A0A261CJY2-F1
#
_cell.length_a   1.000
_cell.length_b   1.000
_cell.length_c   1.000
_cell.angle_alpha   90.00
_cell.angle_beta   90.00
_cell.angle_gamma   90.00
#
_symmetry.space_group_name_H-M   'P 1'
#
loop_
_entity.id
_entity.type
_entity.pdbx_description
1 polymer ?
#
loop_
_entity_poly.entity_id
_entity_poly.type
_entity_poly.pdbx_seq_one_letter_code
_entity_poly.pdbx_strand_id
1 'polypeptide(L)'
;MTTEIISFGFTCELNDETVKIYTIEHGIVELKNTGDLELGVWYDLSENSLEPRNKYENKRCDVWEEDGEVFVRVLAIGPNNFYLDKEISKKYRYAVWNPFLKFLDDGDNLFKDKIRGGDVIEIVVKYAPWEKGNFKIVDLIEEAEFEGSSYCRLPPWTLEFMAKHMKEALLPKPNSICLDQFRRIQPLDIQVGVCIKADAVNVAFPKLVKPGFGVQPTCSYLFTPTFGLVRWCKREMKTVEATASKAAVYNVTSDMFEVGKRLGKWFSFKLVEAKKYKNDDQIKARALIRATAGNVNEVSVIPKETRVVNGEVEIEASFLFDPEMFESEENSLIEDWIVRRQRLRKDTHFWDTHLGRVEVYPTESETIIRAVESHRQSLGPQEAEKLEKEAIVVSVTAVVHVNFLKNFEKYPNHGIFVARRVDTICYLNGGKIIYQR
;
A
#
# COMPACT_ATOMS: atom_id res chain seq x y z
N MET A 1 11.45 0.05 25.60
CA MET A 1 10.83 -1.28 25.47
C MET A 1 11.68 -2.04 24.47
N THR A 2 12.44 -3.02 24.93
CA THR A 2 13.16 -3.95 24.05
C THR A 2 12.11 -4.79 23.35
N THR A 3 11.99 -4.62 22.03
CA THR A 3 11.11 -5.45 21.19
C THR A 3 11.62 -6.88 21.26
N GLU A 4 10.79 -7.80 21.74
CA GLU A 4 11.04 -9.24 21.69
C GLU A 4 11.33 -9.65 20.24
N ILE A 5 12.50 -10.23 19.98
CA ILE A 5 12.83 -10.77 18.65
C ILE A 5 12.19 -12.15 18.55
N ILE A 6 11.13 -12.23 17.75
CA ILE A 6 10.52 -13.49 17.32
C ILE A 6 10.69 -13.54 15.81
N SER A 7 11.58 -14.40 15.34
CA SER A 7 11.93 -14.53 13.91
C SER A 7 12.42 -15.96 13.63
N PHE A 8 12.76 -16.24 12.38
CA PHE A 8 13.41 -17.49 11.98
C PHE A 8 14.46 -17.21 10.91
N GLY A 9 15.51 -18.01 10.89
CA GLY A 9 16.67 -17.77 10.04
C GLY A 9 17.58 -18.97 9.95
N PHE A 10 18.70 -18.85 9.23
CA PHE A 10 19.71 -19.90 9.14
C PHE A 10 21.06 -19.44 9.66
N THR A 11 21.82 -20.36 10.25
CA THR A 11 23.14 -20.07 10.81
C THR A 11 24.15 -19.81 9.71
N CYS A 12 24.84 -18.67 9.78
CA CYS A 12 25.86 -18.25 8.82
C CYS A 12 27.29 -18.33 9.36
N GLU A 13 27.46 -18.14 10.67
CA GLU A 13 28.77 -18.16 11.34
C GLU A 13 28.60 -18.68 12.76
N LEU A 14 29.57 -19.48 13.22
CA LEU A 14 29.57 -20.10 14.54
C LEU A 14 31.00 -20.08 15.10
N ASN A 15 31.15 -19.70 16.35
CA ASN A 15 32.36 -19.91 17.15
C ASN A 15 31.97 -20.31 18.59
N ASP A 16 32.95 -20.56 19.46
CA ASP A 16 32.72 -21.04 20.83
C ASP A 16 31.88 -20.08 21.70
N GLU A 17 31.84 -18.79 21.36
CA GLU A 17 31.16 -17.75 22.14
C GLU A 17 29.85 -17.28 21.50
N THR A 18 29.82 -17.16 20.18
CA THR A 18 28.73 -16.53 19.43
C THR A 18 28.27 -17.33 18.22
N VAL A 19 27.01 -17.11 17.87
CA VAL A 19 26.38 -17.60 16.65
C VAL A 19 25.75 -16.42 15.91
N LYS A 20 25.94 -16.38 14.58
CA LYS A 20 25.31 -15.40 13.71
C LYS A 20 24.27 -16.07 12.84
N ILE A 21 23.02 -15.62 12.96
CA ILE A 21 21.88 -16.16 12.23
C ILE A 21 21.36 -15.09 11.28
N TYR A 22 21.22 -15.43 10.00
CA TYR A 22 20.56 -14.56 9.04
C TYR A 22 19.05 -14.74 9.08
N THR A 23 18.34 -13.65 9.35
CA THR A 23 16.89 -13.54 9.30
C THR A 23 16.48 -12.55 8.21
N ILE A 24 15.31 -12.76 7.60
CA ILE A 24 14.81 -11.87 6.54
C ILE A 24 14.44 -10.49 7.12
N GLU A 25 13.90 -10.48 8.33
CA GLU A 25 13.39 -9.27 9.00
C GLU A 25 14.51 -8.43 9.61
N HIS A 26 15.50 -9.07 10.24
CA HIS A 26 16.53 -8.37 11.02
C HIS A 26 17.93 -8.43 10.41
N GLY A 27 18.13 -9.18 9.33
CA GLY A 27 19.47 -9.45 8.80
C GLY A 27 20.24 -10.36 9.74
N ILE A 28 21.52 -10.04 9.99
CA ILE A 28 22.36 -10.84 10.88
C ILE A 28 22.04 -10.51 12.34
N VAL A 29 21.58 -11.53 13.08
CA VAL A 29 21.39 -11.50 14.51
C VAL A 29 22.53 -12.27 15.16
N GLU A 30 23.29 -11.61 16.03
CA GLU A 30 24.36 -12.23 16.80
C GLU A 30 23.84 -12.60 18.20
N LEU A 31 24.01 -13.86 18.56
CA LEU A 31 23.55 -14.44 19.83
C LEU A 31 24.70 -15.21 20.49
N LYS A 32 24.55 -15.52 21.77
CA LYS A 32 25.48 -16.40 22.48
C LYS A 32 25.33 -17.83 21.97
N ASN A 33 26.43 -18.51 21.70
CA ASN A 33 26.41 -19.92 21.32
C ASN A 33 26.06 -20.79 22.54
N THR A 34 25.05 -21.65 22.40
CA THR A 34 24.57 -22.58 23.44
C THR A 34 25.12 -24.00 23.31
N GLY A 35 25.90 -24.29 22.26
CA GLY A 35 26.73 -25.51 22.17
C GLY A 35 26.23 -26.62 21.24
N ASP A 36 25.04 -26.50 20.64
CA ASP A 36 24.43 -27.53 19.79
C ASP A 36 23.88 -26.94 18.47
N LEU A 37 24.67 -26.08 17.82
CA LEU A 37 24.26 -25.39 16.59
C LEU A 37 25.15 -25.80 15.41
N GLU A 38 24.52 -25.95 14.25
CA GLU A 38 25.16 -26.30 12.98
C GLU A 38 25.02 -25.16 11.97
N LEU A 39 26.06 -24.97 11.15
CA LEU A 39 26.07 -24.03 10.03
C LEU A 39 25.05 -24.46 8.95
N GLY A 40 24.44 -23.49 8.27
CA GLY A 40 23.47 -23.75 7.20
C GLY A 40 22.11 -24.28 7.67
N VAL A 41 21.94 -24.57 8.97
CA VAL A 41 20.67 -25.08 9.52
C VAL A 41 19.74 -23.93 9.89
N TRP A 42 18.42 -24.13 9.70
CA TRP A 42 17.38 -23.18 10.06
C TRP A 42 16.97 -23.29 11.53
N TYR A 43 16.79 -22.16 12.20
CA TYR A 43 16.38 -22.05 13.60
C TYR A 43 15.20 -21.10 13.76
N ASP A 44 14.32 -21.41 14.70
CA ASP A 44 13.35 -20.45 15.25
C ASP A 44 14.02 -19.68 16.40
N LEU A 45 13.96 -18.35 16.34
CA LEU A 45 14.56 -17.43 17.32
C LEU A 45 13.47 -16.91 18.26
N SER A 46 13.71 -17.05 19.56
CA SER A 46 12.97 -16.36 20.61
C SER A 46 13.94 -15.63 21.56
N GLU A 47 13.42 -14.83 22.48
CA GLU A 47 14.22 -14.02 23.43
C GLU A 47 15.30 -14.83 24.18
N ASN A 48 15.06 -16.13 24.42
CA ASN A 48 15.96 -16.99 25.20
C ASN A 48 16.20 -18.38 24.58
N SER A 49 15.75 -18.65 23.36
CA SER A 49 15.93 -19.97 22.74
C SER A 49 16.23 -19.90 21.25
N LEU A 50 17.03 -20.88 20.84
CA LEU A 50 17.30 -21.25 19.45
C LEU A 50 16.90 -22.71 19.29
N GLU A 51 15.85 -22.96 18.52
CA GLU A 51 15.35 -24.32 18.29
C GLU A 51 15.51 -24.70 16.82
N PRO A 52 16.17 -25.84 16.50
CA PRO A 52 16.29 -26.31 15.14
C PRO A 52 14.92 -26.50 14.48
N ARG A 53 14.75 -25.95 13.29
CA ARG A 53 13.51 -26.02 12.54
C ARG A 53 13.48 -27.30 11.69
N ASN A 54 13.10 -28.41 12.33
CA ASN A 54 13.14 -29.77 11.77
C ASN A 54 12.31 -30.01 10.48
N LYS A 55 11.45 -29.07 10.05
CA LYS A 55 10.60 -29.20 8.86
C LYS A 55 10.46 -27.87 8.12
N TYR A 56 11.56 -27.35 7.58
CA TYR A 56 11.53 -26.20 6.68
C TYR A 56 12.23 -26.54 5.38
N GLU A 57 11.45 -26.69 4.30
CA GLU A 57 11.96 -26.79 2.94
C GLU A 57 11.40 -25.59 2.17
N ASN A 58 12.29 -24.69 1.76
CA ASN A 58 11.92 -23.59 0.89
C ASN A 58 12.66 -23.73 -0.44
N LYS A 59 11.96 -24.26 -1.44
CA LYS A 59 12.51 -24.44 -2.80
C LYS A 59 12.97 -23.14 -3.48
N ARG A 60 12.72 -21.97 -2.87
CA ARG A 60 13.13 -20.65 -3.36
C ARG A 60 14.37 -20.10 -2.65
N CYS A 61 14.83 -20.78 -1.61
CA CYS A 61 15.98 -20.43 -0.77
C CYS A 61 16.55 -21.72 -0.17
N ASP A 62 17.39 -22.39 -0.95
CA ASP A 62 18.03 -23.65 -0.55
C ASP A 62 19.39 -23.33 0.09
N VAL A 63 19.62 -23.80 1.31
CA VAL A 63 20.77 -23.43 2.14
C VAL A 63 21.54 -24.70 2.47
N TRP A 64 22.86 -24.66 2.31
CA TRP A 64 23.73 -25.75 2.72
C TRP A 64 25.07 -25.22 3.25
N GLU A 65 25.79 -26.10 3.93
CA GLU A 65 27.17 -25.88 4.33
C GLU A 65 28.08 -26.77 3.50
N GLU A 66 29.22 -26.22 3.09
CA GLU A 66 30.30 -26.94 2.42
C GLU A 66 31.64 -26.34 2.89
N ASP A 67 32.54 -27.19 3.41
CA ASP A 67 33.88 -26.82 3.88
C ASP A 67 33.93 -25.67 4.92
N GLY A 68 32.94 -25.63 5.82
CA GLY A 68 32.78 -24.61 6.85
C GLY A 68 32.19 -23.30 6.35
N GLU A 69 31.71 -23.26 5.11
CA GLU A 69 31.15 -22.07 4.48
C GLU A 69 29.68 -22.28 4.13
N VAL A 70 28.86 -21.25 4.33
CA VAL A 70 27.41 -21.32 4.08
C VAL A 70 27.08 -20.78 2.71
N PHE A 71 26.41 -21.60 1.93
CA PHE A 71 25.95 -21.30 0.57
C PHE A 71 24.43 -21.27 0.51
N VAL A 72 23.92 -20.48 -0.43
CA VAL A 72 22.50 -20.36 -0.68
C VAL A 72 22.22 -20.32 -2.18
N ARG A 73 21.28 -21.14 -2.64
CA ARG A 73 20.75 -21.12 -4.00
C ARG A 73 19.42 -20.38 -4.03
N VAL A 74 19.36 -19.34 -4.86
CA VAL A 74 18.23 -18.41 -4.95
C VAL A 74 18.06 -17.85 -6.35
N LEU A 75 16.89 -17.25 -6.63
CA LEU A 75 16.71 -16.38 -7.79
C LEU A 75 17.17 -14.96 -7.50
N ALA A 76 17.82 -14.31 -8.47
CA ALA A 76 18.21 -12.92 -8.37
C ALA A 76 17.88 -12.13 -9.63
N ILE A 77 17.77 -10.81 -9.49
CA ILE A 77 17.46 -9.89 -10.57
C ILE A 77 18.36 -8.66 -10.50
N GLY A 78 18.72 -8.13 -11.67
CA GLY A 78 19.40 -6.84 -11.83
C GLY A 78 18.49 -5.80 -12.51
N PRO A 79 18.77 -4.50 -12.37
CA PRO A 79 17.93 -3.45 -12.92
C PRO A 79 17.96 -3.40 -14.44
N ASN A 80 16.79 -3.24 -15.05
CA ASN A 80 16.70 -2.91 -16.47
C ASN A 80 16.80 -1.39 -16.67
N ASN A 81 18.04 -0.91 -16.85
CA ASN A 81 18.32 0.53 -16.99
C ASN A 81 17.64 1.21 -18.19
N PHE A 82 17.14 0.45 -19.18
CA PHE A 82 16.39 1.02 -20.30
C PHE A 82 14.97 1.43 -19.93
N TYR A 83 14.37 0.81 -18.91
CA TYR A 83 12.98 1.09 -18.49
C TYR A 83 12.90 1.99 -17.25
N LEU A 84 14.01 2.20 -16.54
CA LEU A 84 14.04 3.01 -15.33
C LEU A 84 14.36 4.47 -15.66
N ASP A 85 13.78 5.39 -14.87
CA ASP A 85 14.18 6.79 -14.88
C ASP A 85 15.68 6.94 -14.59
N LYS A 86 16.30 7.98 -15.15
CA LYS A 86 17.74 8.23 -15.04
C LYS A 86 18.25 8.25 -13.60
N GLU A 87 17.48 8.81 -12.68
CA GLU A 87 17.82 8.87 -11.25
C GLU A 87 17.82 7.49 -10.59
N ILE A 88 16.75 6.72 -10.80
CA ILE A 88 16.59 5.36 -10.27
C ILE A 88 17.66 4.44 -10.89
N SER A 89 17.85 4.51 -12.21
CA SER A 89 18.90 3.76 -12.91
C SER A 89 20.29 4.07 -12.37
N LYS A 90 20.61 5.34 -12.09
CA LYS A 90 21.90 5.73 -11.50
C LYS A 90 22.04 5.22 -10.06
N LYS A 91 20.98 5.30 -9.26
CA LYS A 91 20.95 4.86 -7.85
C LYS A 91 21.23 3.37 -7.72
N TYR A 92 20.57 2.54 -8.53
CA TYR A 92 20.65 1.08 -8.45
C TYR A 92 21.61 0.47 -9.48
N ARG A 93 22.48 1.27 -10.10
CA ARG A 93 23.39 0.78 -11.14
C ARG A 93 24.24 -0.37 -10.59
N TYR A 94 24.21 -1.51 -11.29
CA TYR A 94 24.90 -2.75 -10.93
C TYR A 94 24.41 -3.43 -9.64
N ALA A 95 23.29 -3.00 -9.08
CA ALA A 95 22.68 -3.72 -7.97
C ALA A 95 22.19 -5.09 -8.43
N VAL A 96 22.39 -6.10 -7.59
CA VAL A 96 21.77 -7.41 -7.71
C VAL A 96 20.93 -7.65 -6.47
N TRP A 97 19.71 -8.13 -6.64
CA TRP A 97 18.75 -8.23 -5.54
C TRP A 97 18.03 -9.58 -5.54
N ASN A 98 17.81 -10.09 -4.33
CA ASN A 98 16.94 -11.21 -4.02
C ASN A 98 15.98 -10.82 -2.88
N PRO A 99 14.71 -11.27 -2.90
CA PRO A 99 13.72 -10.93 -1.86
C PRO A 99 14.05 -11.44 -0.46
N PHE A 100 14.78 -12.54 -0.33
CA PHE A 100 15.15 -13.15 0.96
C PHE A 100 16.46 -12.60 1.50
N LEU A 101 17.49 -12.53 0.64
CA LEU A 101 18.87 -12.17 0.99
C LEU A 101 19.20 -10.68 0.80
N LYS A 102 18.26 -9.91 0.21
CA LYS A 102 18.37 -8.48 -0.11
C LYS A 102 19.45 -8.24 -1.19
N PHE A 103 20.31 -7.23 -1.01
CA PHE A 103 21.36 -6.89 -1.97
C PHE A 103 22.53 -7.88 -1.90
N LEU A 104 23.00 -8.26 -3.08
CA LEU A 104 24.07 -9.24 -3.27
C LEU A 104 25.32 -8.56 -3.87
N ASP A 105 26.50 -9.10 -3.58
CA ASP A 105 27.77 -8.62 -4.13
C ASP A 105 27.99 -9.40 -5.39
N ASP A 106 28.08 -8.66 -6.48
CA ASP A 106 28.33 -9.24 -7.79
C ASP A 106 29.75 -9.79 -7.94
N GLY A 107 30.62 -9.52 -6.95
CA GLY A 107 31.92 -10.13 -6.82
C GLY A 107 32.78 -9.90 -8.05
N ASP A 108 33.03 -10.98 -8.80
CA ASP A 108 33.79 -10.96 -10.06
C ASP A 108 32.95 -10.48 -11.26
N ASN A 109 31.92 -9.67 -11.00
CA ASN A 109 31.03 -9.07 -11.99
C ASN A 109 30.22 -10.10 -12.79
N LEU A 110 29.90 -11.22 -12.16
CA LEU A 110 29.25 -12.35 -12.82
C LEU A 110 27.90 -11.93 -13.42
N PHE A 111 27.08 -11.23 -12.65
CA PHE A 111 25.76 -10.79 -13.02
C PHE A 111 25.83 -9.62 -14.02
N LYS A 112 26.54 -8.53 -13.69
CA LYS A 112 26.49 -7.31 -14.51
C LYS A 112 27.05 -7.48 -15.91
N ASP A 113 28.05 -8.36 -16.09
CA ASP A 113 28.72 -8.56 -17.38
C ASP A 113 28.03 -9.62 -18.25
N LYS A 114 27.28 -10.56 -17.63
CA LYS A 114 26.70 -11.72 -18.34
C LYS A 114 25.19 -11.68 -18.45
N ILE A 115 24.49 -10.96 -17.58
CA ILE A 115 23.03 -10.98 -17.47
C ILE A 115 22.44 -9.65 -17.91
N ARG A 116 21.42 -9.71 -18.76
CA ARG A 116 20.67 -8.52 -19.15
C ARG A 116 19.73 -8.09 -18.01
N GLY A 117 19.68 -6.79 -17.77
CA GLY A 117 18.81 -6.24 -16.73
C GLY A 117 17.33 -6.61 -16.93
N GLY A 118 16.67 -7.04 -15.87
CA GLY A 118 15.28 -7.52 -15.87
C GLY A 118 15.12 -9.04 -15.99
N ASP A 119 16.16 -9.75 -16.41
CA ASP A 119 16.18 -11.21 -16.44
C ASP A 119 16.37 -11.74 -15.02
N VAL A 120 15.67 -12.83 -14.70
CA VAL A 120 15.75 -13.48 -13.39
C VAL A 120 16.59 -14.72 -13.54
N ILE A 121 17.67 -14.80 -12.78
CA ILE A 121 18.67 -15.86 -12.90
C ILE A 121 18.73 -16.62 -11.60
N GLU A 122 18.82 -17.94 -11.68
CA GLU A 122 19.16 -18.76 -10.54
C GLU A 122 20.66 -18.72 -10.30
N ILE A 123 21.06 -18.43 -9.06
CA ILE A 123 22.43 -18.19 -8.66
C ILE A 123 22.78 -18.97 -7.40
N VAL A 124 24.07 -19.17 -7.18
CA VAL A 124 24.62 -19.58 -5.89
C VAL A 124 25.35 -18.39 -5.27
N VAL A 125 25.04 -18.12 -4.01
CA VAL A 125 25.74 -17.13 -3.20
C VAL A 125 26.40 -17.78 -2.00
N LYS A 126 27.46 -17.15 -1.50
CA LYS A 126 28.17 -17.53 -0.29
C LYS A 126 28.02 -16.45 0.76
N TYR A 127 27.88 -16.83 2.03
CA TYR A 127 27.96 -15.88 3.14
C TYR A 127 29.33 -15.21 3.18
N ALA A 128 29.35 -13.91 2.94
CA ALA A 128 30.55 -13.08 2.89
C ALA A 128 30.13 -11.62 3.18
N PRO A 129 30.02 -11.23 4.46
CA PRO A 129 29.60 -9.88 4.83
C PRO A 129 30.46 -8.76 4.24
N TRP A 130 29.82 -7.69 3.77
CA TRP A 130 30.45 -6.42 3.45
C TRP A 130 29.55 -5.23 3.84
N GLU A 131 29.99 -4.02 3.53
CA GLU A 131 29.31 -2.76 3.88
C GLU A 131 27.80 -2.68 3.53
N LYS A 132 27.35 -3.33 2.45
CA LYS A 132 25.99 -3.18 1.90
C LYS A 132 25.17 -4.47 1.90
N GLY A 133 25.74 -5.60 2.31
CA GLY A 133 25.09 -6.90 2.21
C GLY A 133 25.86 -8.02 2.89
N ASN A 134 25.30 -9.22 2.85
CA ASN A 134 25.84 -10.37 3.57
C ASN A 134 26.31 -11.52 2.66
N PHE A 135 25.99 -11.47 1.37
CA PHE A 135 26.11 -12.64 0.48
C PHE A 135 26.69 -12.29 -0.88
N LYS A 136 27.80 -12.95 -1.24
CA LYS A 136 28.51 -12.74 -2.50
C LYS A 136 28.12 -13.80 -3.52
N ILE A 137 27.87 -13.39 -4.76
CA ILE A 137 27.60 -14.29 -5.89
C ILE A 137 28.87 -15.04 -6.23
N VAL A 138 28.76 -16.38 -6.30
CA VAL A 138 29.87 -17.27 -6.65
C VAL A 138 29.60 -18.08 -7.90
N ASP A 139 28.33 -18.27 -8.28
CA ASP A 139 27.96 -18.98 -9.51
C ASP A 139 26.64 -18.50 -10.12
N LEU A 140 26.50 -18.68 -11.44
CA LEU A 140 25.27 -18.45 -12.21
C LEU A 140 24.83 -19.79 -12.83
N ILE A 141 23.63 -20.25 -12.51
CA ILE A 141 23.12 -21.54 -12.96
C ILE A 141 22.42 -21.38 -14.31
N GLU A 142 21.21 -20.83 -14.29
CA GLU A 142 20.38 -20.69 -15.50
C GLU A 142 19.36 -19.56 -15.37
N GLU A 143 18.82 -19.15 -16.51
CA GLU A 143 17.70 -18.20 -16.53
C GLU A 143 16.42 -18.89 -16.06
N ALA A 144 15.76 -18.29 -15.08
CA ALA A 144 14.54 -18.84 -14.51
C ALA A 144 13.34 -18.57 -15.42
N GLU A 145 12.47 -19.57 -15.55
CA GLU A 145 11.19 -19.41 -16.24
C GLU A 145 10.34 -18.29 -15.63
N PHE A 146 9.49 -17.67 -16.45
CA PHE A 146 8.60 -16.62 -15.97
C PHE A 146 7.62 -17.16 -14.91
N GLU A 147 7.12 -18.36 -15.12
CA GLU A 147 6.26 -19.06 -14.16
C GLU A 147 7.09 -19.47 -12.94
N GLY A 148 6.73 -18.96 -11.76
CA GLY A 148 7.45 -19.22 -10.52
C GLY A 148 8.49 -18.18 -10.13
N SER A 149 8.95 -17.30 -11.03
CA SER A 149 9.95 -16.24 -10.71
C SER A 149 9.34 -14.87 -10.38
N SER A 150 8.01 -14.72 -10.45
CA SER A 150 7.32 -13.44 -10.27
C SER A 150 7.58 -12.77 -8.90
N TYR A 151 7.82 -13.56 -7.85
CA TYR A 151 8.13 -13.06 -6.52
C TYR A 151 9.46 -12.28 -6.45
N CYS A 152 10.38 -12.52 -7.39
CA CYS A 152 11.66 -11.82 -7.49
C CYS A 152 11.56 -10.51 -8.31
N ARG A 153 10.42 -10.27 -8.99
CA ARG A 153 10.25 -9.15 -9.94
C ARG A 153 9.73 -7.86 -9.32
N LEU A 154 9.66 -7.78 -7.99
CA LEU A 154 9.39 -6.55 -7.23
C LEU A 154 10.61 -6.05 -6.42
N PRO A 155 11.79 -5.87 -7.06
CA PRO A 155 12.97 -5.33 -6.39
C PRO A 155 12.77 -3.83 -6.04
N PRO A 156 13.64 -3.26 -5.19
CA PRO A 156 13.53 -1.87 -4.73
C PRO A 156 13.37 -0.85 -5.85
N TRP A 157 14.12 -0.97 -6.96
CA TRP A 157 14.00 -0.05 -8.10
C TRP A 157 12.65 -0.15 -8.83
N THR A 158 12.05 -1.34 -8.90
CA THR A 158 10.72 -1.52 -9.49
C THR A 158 9.66 -0.91 -8.59
N LEU A 159 9.75 -1.13 -7.27
CA LEU A 159 8.83 -0.53 -6.30
C LEU A 159 8.92 1.00 -6.30
N GLU A 160 10.14 1.55 -6.31
CA GLU A 160 10.38 2.98 -6.38
C GLU A 160 9.88 3.58 -7.69
N PHE A 161 10.14 2.93 -8.83
CA PHE A 161 9.60 3.33 -10.14
C PHE A 161 8.07 3.32 -10.14
N MET A 162 7.46 2.19 -9.75
CA MET A 162 6.00 2.07 -9.67
C MET A 162 5.39 3.15 -8.78
N ALA A 163 6.02 3.45 -7.65
CA ALA A 163 5.53 4.42 -6.72
C ALA A 163 5.69 5.87 -7.21
N LYS A 164 6.79 6.21 -7.90
CA LYS A 164 6.99 7.53 -8.55
C LYS A 164 5.98 7.76 -9.68
N HIS A 165 5.66 6.71 -10.43
CA HIS A 165 4.72 6.76 -11.57
C HIS A 165 3.27 6.39 -11.18
N MET A 166 3.03 6.14 -9.89
CA MET A 166 1.73 5.68 -9.41
C MET A 166 0.62 6.69 -9.68
N LYS A 167 0.93 8.00 -9.60
CA LYS A 167 -0.02 9.07 -9.90
C LYS A 167 -0.65 8.92 -11.28
N GLU A 168 0.14 8.62 -12.30
CA GLU A 168 -0.36 8.49 -13.68
C GLU A 168 -1.25 7.26 -13.87
N ALA A 169 -0.89 6.15 -13.22
CA ALA A 169 -1.66 4.91 -13.26
C ALA A 169 -2.98 4.99 -12.46
N LEU A 170 -3.00 5.80 -11.39
CA LEU A 170 -4.14 5.92 -10.48
C LEU A 170 -5.07 7.10 -10.78
N LEU A 171 -4.65 8.00 -11.66
CA LEU A 171 -5.55 9.02 -12.19
C LEU A 171 -6.75 8.33 -12.86
N PRO A 172 -7.99 8.68 -12.47
CA PRO A 172 -9.16 8.13 -13.11
C PRO A 172 -9.11 8.40 -14.61
N LYS A 173 -9.46 7.39 -15.41
CA LYS A 173 -9.47 7.54 -16.86
C LYS A 173 -10.35 8.73 -17.24
N PRO A 174 -9.99 9.56 -18.25
CA PRO A 174 -10.76 10.74 -18.62
C PRO A 174 -12.25 10.49 -18.88
N ASN A 175 -12.59 9.25 -19.25
CA ASN A 175 -13.93 8.82 -19.58
C ASN A 175 -14.66 8.13 -18.39
N SER A 176 -14.06 8.06 -17.21
CA SER A 176 -14.69 7.52 -16.00
C SER A 176 -15.86 8.40 -15.53
N ILE A 177 -16.84 7.79 -14.86
CA ILE A 177 -18.02 8.52 -14.36
C ILE A 177 -17.65 9.54 -13.28
N CYS A 178 -16.56 9.31 -12.54
CA CYS A 178 -16.10 10.24 -11.51
C CYS A 178 -15.62 11.58 -12.09
N LEU A 179 -15.06 11.59 -13.32
CA LEU A 179 -14.58 12.78 -14.02
C LEU A 179 -15.65 13.35 -14.97
N ASP A 180 -16.37 12.48 -15.69
CA ASP A 180 -17.44 12.87 -16.61
C ASP A 180 -18.80 12.35 -16.11
N GLN A 181 -19.42 13.14 -15.24
CA GLN A 181 -20.75 12.82 -14.71
C GLN A 181 -21.88 12.90 -15.75
N PHE A 182 -21.62 13.39 -16.96
CA PHE A 182 -22.61 13.47 -18.04
C PHE A 182 -22.46 12.32 -19.05
N ARG A 183 -21.55 11.39 -18.82
CA ARG A 183 -21.37 10.21 -19.68
C ARG A 183 -22.46 9.14 -19.50
N ARG A 184 -22.81 8.42 -20.57
CA ARG A 184 -23.69 7.23 -20.48
C ARG A 184 -23.11 6.17 -19.56
N ILE A 185 -23.94 5.65 -18.67
CA ILE A 185 -23.55 4.60 -17.72
C ILE A 185 -23.60 3.25 -18.42
N GLN A 186 -22.53 2.47 -18.28
CA GLN A 186 -22.45 1.12 -18.81
C GLN A 186 -23.12 0.13 -17.85
N PRO A 187 -24.22 -0.57 -18.23
CA PRO A 187 -24.99 -1.39 -17.30
C PRO A 187 -24.27 -2.63 -16.75
N LEU A 188 -23.19 -3.06 -17.42
CA LEU A 188 -22.38 -4.24 -17.06
C LEU A 188 -21.17 -3.87 -16.19
N ASP A 189 -20.92 -2.58 -15.98
CA ASP A 189 -19.79 -2.12 -15.20
C ASP A 189 -20.09 -2.29 -13.69
N ILE A 190 -19.41 -3.26 -13.07
CA ILE A 190 -19.49 -3.56 -11.64
C ILE A 190 -18.22 -3.05 -10.99
N GLN A 191 -18.39 -2.26 -9.93
CA GLN A 191 -17.28 -1.70 -9.17
C GLN A 191 -17.39 -2.11 -7.70
N VAL A 192 -16.25 -2.17 -7.03
CA VAL A 192 -16.17 -2.30 -5.58
C VAL A 192 -15.88 -0.92 -4.99
N GLY A 193 -16.62 -0.56 -3.95
CA GLY A 193 -16.47 0.72 -3.28
C GLY A 193 -16.86 0.68 -1.81
N VAL A 194 -16.34 1.63 -1.06
CA VAL A 194 -16.55 1.75 0.39
C VAL A 194 -17.76 2.64 0.69
N CYS A 195 -18.56 2.26 1.68
CA CYS A 195 -19.63 3.11 2.19
C CYS A 195 -19.05 4.18 3.13
N ILE A 196 -18.84 5.39 2.59
CA ILE A 196 -18.21 6.51 3.29
C ILE A 196 -19.17 7.28 4.21
N LYS A 197 -20.48 7.22 3.92
CA LYS A 197 -21.54 7.80 4.75
C LYS A 197 -22.74 6.88 4.70
N ALA A 198 -23.17 6.39 5.85
CA ALA A 198 -24.33 5.51 5.95
C ALA A 198 -25.66 6.26 5.80
N ASP A 199 -25.75 7.44 6.42
CA ASP A 199 -26.96 8.26 6.44
C ASP A 199 -26.60 9.73 6.20
N ALA A 200 -26.87 10.23 4.99
CA ALA A 200 -26.58 11.60 4.60
C ALA A 200 -27.65 12.13 3.64
N VAL A 201 -27.70 13.45 3.48
CA VAL A 201 -28.67 14.12 2.59
C VAL A 201 -28.60 13.55 1.19
N ASN A 202 -29.74 13.11 0.66
CA ASN A 202 -29.87 12.64 -0.71
C ASN A 202 -29.96 13.85 -1.65
N VAL A 203 -28.89 14.13 -2.40
CA VAL A 203 -28.83 15.29 -3.31
C VAL A 203 -29.84 15.25 -4.46
N ALA A 204 -30.39 14.08 -4.78
CA ALA A 204 -31.45 13.95 -5.79
C ALA A 204 -32.86 13.97 -5.18
N PHE A 205 -32.99 14.21 -3.87
CA PHE A 205 -34.30 14.36 -3.23
C PHE A 205 -34.99 15.63 -3.78
N PRO A 206 -36.22 15.52 -4.31
CA PRO A 206 -36.92 16.68 -4.85
C PRO A 206 -37.22 17.72 -3.76
N LYS A 207 -36.76 18.97 -3.94
CA LYS A 207 -37.00 20.06 -2.98
C LYS A 207 -38.31 20.82 -3.22
N LEU A 208 -38.75 20.88 -4.48
CA LEU A 208 -39.85 21.75 -4.93
C LEU A 208 -41.13 21.01 -5.32
N VAL A 209 -41.10 19.68 -5.30
CA VAL A 209 -42.24 18.84 -5.68
C VAL A 209 -42.42 17.72 -4.67
N LYS A 210 -43.66 17.25 -4.50
CA LYS A 210 -43.96 16.12 -3.62
C LYS A 210 -43.13 14.90 -4.05
N PRO A 211 -42.35 14.28 -3.14
CA PRO A 211 -41.53 13.14 -3.49
C PRO A 211 -42.41 11.96 -3.94
N GLY A 212 -41.94 11.24 -4.96
CA GLY A 212 -42.56 9.99 -5.38
C GLY A 212 -42.47 8.91 -4.31
N PHE A 213 -43.34 7.90 -4.39
CA PHE A 213 -43.36 6.79 -3.43
C PHE A 213 -41.98 6.09 -3.37
N GLY A 214 -41.45 5.91 -2.16
CA GLY A 214 -40.14 5.27 -1.92
C GLY A 214 -38.91 6.16 -2.11
N VAL A 215 -39.08 7.46 -2.39
CA VAL A 215 -37.97 8.42 -2.45
C VAL A 215 -37.63 8.90 -1.04
N GLN A 216 -36.43 8.55 -0.55
CA GLN A 216 -35.98 8.87 0.80
C GLN A 216 -35.17 10.19 0.83
N PRO A 217 -35.35 11.04 1.87
CA PRO A 217 -34.60 12.29 2.03
C PRO A 217 -33.11 12.06 2.34
N THR A 218 -32.77 10.86 2.83
CA THR A 218 -31.40 10.45 3.07
C THR A 218 -31.02 9.20 2.29
N CYS A 219 -29.73 9.01 2.07
CA CYS A 219 -29.14 7.84 1.43
C CYS A 219 -27.78 7.52 2.03
N SER A 220 -27.28 6.32 1.72
CA SER A 220 -25.86 6.00 1.91
C SER A 220 -25.06 6.51 0.71
N TYR A 221 -23.81 6.89 0.91
CA TYR A 221 -22.86 7.21 -0.15
C TYR A 221 -21.79 6.13 -0.21
N LEU A 222 -21.68 5.51 -1.38
CA LEU A 222 -20.56 4.65 -1.75
C LEU A 222 -19.54 5.50 -2.52
N PHE A 223 -18.26 5.18 -2.38
CA PHE A 223 -17.19 5.77 -3.18
C PHE A 223 -16.34 4.70 -3.85
N THR A 224 -15.97 4.95 -5.10
CA THR A 224 -14.94 4.20 -5.83
C THR A 224 -14.27 5.13 -6.84
N PRO A 225 -12.96 5.01 -7.12
CA PRO A 225 -12.26 5.93 -8.04
C PRO A 225 -12.81 5.95 -9.46
N THR A 226 -13.51 4.89 -9.90
CA THR A 226 -14.11 4.81 -11.25
C THR A 226 -15.45 5.54 -11.35
N PHE A 227 -16.32 5.42 -10.33
CA PHE A 227 -17.65 6.01 -10.33
C PHE A 227 -17.76 7.31 -9.52
N GLY A 228 -16.80 7.60 -8.66
CA GLY A 228 -16.83 8.71 -7.74
C GLY A 228 -17.85 8.46 -6.63
N LEU A 229 -18.60 9.50 -6.24
CA LEU A 229 -19.69 9.36 -5.29
C LEU A 229 -20.92 8.76 -5.93
N VAL A 230 -21.45 7.71 -5.29
CA VAL A 230 -22.65 7.01 -5.72
C VAL A 230 -23.64 6.94 -4.59
N ARG A 231 -24.87 7.40 -4.84
CA ARG A 231 -25.96 7.27 -3.86
C ARG A 231 -26.46 5.85 -3.83
N TRP A 232 -26.69 5.32 -2.63
CA TRP A 232 -27.41 4.08 -2.40
C TRP A 232 -28.67 4.38 -1.57
N CYS A 233 -29.80 4.47 -2.27
CA CYS A 233 -31.08 4.74 -1.63
C CYS A 233 -31.55 3.52 -0.82
N LYS A 234 -31.98 3.77 0.42
CA LYS A 234 -32.63 2.76 1.27
C LYS A 234 -33.94 2.35 0.58
N ARG A 235 -34.05 1.08 0.16
CA ARG A 235 -35.35 0.48 -0.12
C ARG A 235 -35.68 -0.35 1.11
N GLU A 236 -36.67 0.06 1.88
CA GLU A 236 -37.34 -0.88 2.78
C GLU A 236 -37.90 -1.97 1.87
N MET A 237 -37.30 -3.16 1.91
CA MET A 237 -38.06 -4.33 1.48
C MET A 237 -39.19 -4.44 2.50
N LYS A 238 -40.44 -4.31 2.06
CA LYS A 238 -41.55 -4.87 2.85
C LYS A 238 -41.16 -6.32 3.09
N THR A 239 -40.87 -6.67 4.34
CA THR A 239 -40.83 -8.05 4.78
C THR A 239 -42.18 -8.63 4.39
N VAL A 240 -42.23 -9.40 3.32
CA VAL A 240 -43.35 -10.32 3.12
C VAL A 240 -43.22 -11.27 4.30
N GLU A 241 -44.22 -11.28 5.18
CA GLU A 241 -44.26 -12.18 6.33
C GLU A 241 -43.99 -13.59 5.84
N ALA A 242 -42.81 -14.11 6.14
CA ALA A 242 -42.51 -15.52 5.97
C ALA A 242 -43.33 -16.25 7.03
N THR A 243 -44.33 -16.98 6.56
CA THR A 243 -45.07 -17.94 7.37
C THR A 243 -44.09 -18.94 7.98
N ALA A 244 -44.32 -19.24 9.26
CA ALA A 244 -43.38 -19.80 10.21
C ALA A 244 -42.62 -21.06 9.75
N SER A 245 -41.31 -21.12 10.04
CA SER A 245 -40.68 -22.19 10.83
C SER A 245 -39.16 -21.92 11.00
N LYS A 246 -38.65 -22.24 12.18
CA LYS A 246 -37.31 -21.87 12.67
C LYS A 246 -36.16 -22.59 11.96
N ALA A 247 -35.02 -21.90 11.82
CA ALA A 247 -33.76 -22.24 12.49
C ALA A 247 -32.88 -20.97 12.50
N ALA A 248 -32.20 -20.67 13.61
CA ALA A 248 -31.30 -19.53 13.71
C ALA A 248 -30.10 -19.75 12.77
N VAL A 249 -30.00 -18.92 11.74
CA VAL A 249 -28.88 -18.86 10.80
C VAL A 249 -28.37 -17.42 10.84
N TYR A 250 -27.06 -17.24 10.99
CA TYR A 250 -26.40 -15.94 10.97
C TYR A 250 -26.84 -15.14 9.72
N ASN A 251 -27.59 -14.06 9.95
CA ASN A 251 -28.26 -13.29 8.91
C ASN A 251 -27.34 -12.19 8.36
N VAL A 252 -26.42 -12.56 7.46
CA VAL A 252 -25.62 -11.61 6.64
C VAL A 252 -26.55 -10.62 5.88
N THR A 253 -27.79 -11.03 5.60
CA THR A 253 -28.83 -10.20 4.97
C THR A 253 -29.39 -9.11 5.88
N SER A 254 -29.41 -9.27 7.22
CA SER A 254 -29.98 -8.27 8.14
C SER A 254 -29.09 -7.02 8.25
N ASP A 255 -27.77 -7.23 8.33
CA ASP A 255 -26.80 -6.16 8.60
C ASP A 255 -26.66 -5.18 7.41
N MET A 256 -26.88 -5.63 6.17
CA MET A 256 -26.87 -4.76 4.99
C MET A 256 -28.05 -3.76 4.96
N PHE A 257 -29.16 -4.04 5.64
CA PHE A 257 -30.34 -3.16 5.67
C PHE A 257 -30.34 -2.21 6.86
N GLU A 258 -29.60 -2.52 7.92
CA GLU A 258 -29.35 -1.60 9.02
C GLU A 258 -28.34 -0.53 8.59
N VAL A 259 -28.86 0.67 8.36
CA VAL A 259 -28.09 1.81 7.82
C VAL A 259 -26.82 2.06 8.64
N GLY A 260 -26.92 2.03 9.98
CA GLY A 260 -25.78 2.25 10.87
C GLY A 260 -24.65 1.22 10.71
N LYS A 261 -24.95 0.01 10.23
CA LYS A 261 -23.97 -1.08 10.05
C LYS A 261 -23.27 -1.08 8.68
N ARG A 262 -23.67 -0.19 7.76
CA ARG A 262 -23.06 -0.09 6.42
C ARG A 262 -21.74 0.66 6.41
N LEU A 263 -21.57 1.59 7.34
CA LEU A 263 -20.45 2.52 7.35
C LEU A 263 -19.10 1.77 7.40
N GLY A 264 -18.15 2.14 6.54
CA GLY A 264 -16.83 1.50 6.44
C GLY A 264 -16.82 0.19 5.65
N LYS A 265 -17.96 -0.48 5.48
CA LYS A 265 -18.00 -1.73 4.71
C LYS A 265 -17.81 -1.50 3.20
N TRP A 266 -17.28 -2.53 2.54
CA TRP A 266 -17.08 -2.55 1.10
C TRP A 266 -18.20 -3.32 0.39
N PHE A 267 -18.63 -2.78 -0.75
CA PHE A 267 -19.71 -3.34 -1.53
C PHE A 267 -19.35 -3.40 -3.00
N SER A 268 -19.72 -4.49 -3.65
CA SER A 268 -19.82 -4.58 -5.10
C SER A 268 -21.17 -4.04 -5.54
N PHE A 269 -21.19 -3.22 -6.58
CA PHE A 269 -22.43 -2.65 -7.10
C PHE A 269 -22.26 -2.20 -8.55
N LYS A 270 -23.40 -2.01 -9.21
CA LYS A 270 -23.47 -1.34 -10.51
C LYS A 270 -24.29 -0.07 -10.41
N LEU A 271 -24.07 0.85 -11.34
CA LEU A 271 -24.88 2.04 -11.45
C LEU A 271 -26.21 1.72 -12.17
N VAL A 272 -27.31 2.14 -11.56
CA VAL A 272 -28.66 1.99 -12.13
C VAL A 272 -29.26 3.38 -12.35
N GLU A 273 -29.48 3.72 -13.61
CA GLU A 273 -30.14 4.97 -14.01
C GLU A 273 -31.65 4.92 -13.79
N ALA A 274 -32.20 6.03 -13.29
CA ALA A 274 -33.65 6.18 -13.21
C ALA A 274 -34.28 6.19 -14.60
N LYS A 275 -35.43 5.54 -14.75
CA LYS A 275 -36.13 5.34 -16.05
C LYS A 275 -36.29 6.63 -16.87
N LYS A 276 -36.58 7.75 -16.21
CA LYS A 276 -36.79 9.06 -16.85
C LYS A 276 -35.57 9.61 -17.59
N TYR A 277 -34.37 9.09 -17.32
CA TYR A 277 -33.12 9.52 -17.97
C TYR A 277 -32.57 8.49 -18.97
N LYS A 278 -33.22 7.32 -19.12
CA LYS A 278 -32.69 6.24 -19.98
C LYS A 278 -32.86 6.52 -21.47
N ASN A 279 -33.88 7.29 -21.84
CA ASN A 279 -34.26 7.56 -23.23
C ASN A 279 -33.89 8.98 -23.66
N ASP A 280 -33.11 9.71 -22.86
CA ASP A 280 -32.67 11.06 -23.19
C ASP A 280 -31.50 10.96 -24.17
N ASP A 281 -31.66 11.52 -25.38
CA ASP A 281 -30.60 11.55 -26.39
C ASP A 281 -29.38 12.35 -25.89
N GLN A 282 -29.63 13.35 -25.05
CA GLN A 282 -28.62 14.16 -24.38
C GLN A 282 -28.71 14.03 -22.85
N ILE A 283 -27.59 13.69 -22.21
CA ILE A 283 -27.52 13.59 -20.75
C ILE A 283 -27.41 15.00 -20.16
N LYS A 284 -28.49 15.47 -19.55
CA LYS A 284 -28.57 16.82 -18.93
C LYS A 284 -28.36 16.83 -17.42
N ALA A 285 -28.37 15.65 -16.78
CA ALA A 285 -28.20 15.51 -15.35
C ALA A 285 -26.91 14.76 -15.00
N ARG A 286 -26.21 15.25 -13.97
CA ARG A 286 -25.04 14.57 -13.41
C ARG A 286 -25.38 13.15 -12.95
N ALA A 287 -24.48 12.20 -13.13
CA ALA A 287 -24.60 10.80 -12.71
C ALA A 287 -25.02 10.68 -11.24
N LEU A 288 -24.45 11.51 -10.37
CA LEU A 288 -24.82 11.59 -8.96
C LEU A 288 -26.32 11.82 -8.74
N ILE A 289 -27.00 12.56 -9.62
CA ILE A 289 -28.43 12.86 -9.53
C ILE A 289 -29.29 11.79 -10.21
N ARG A 290 -28.88 11.32 -11.39
CA ARG A 290 -29.71 10.45 -12.23
C ARG A 290 -29.56 8.95 -11.98
N ALA A 291 -28.47 8.54 -11.31
CA ALA A 291 -28.18 7.15 -11.01
C ALA A 291 -28.07 6.88 -9.51
N THR A 292 -28.21 5.61 -9.14
CA THR A 292 -28.03 5.08 -7.79
C THR A 292 -27.36 3.70 -7.86
N ALA A 293 -26.73 3.26 -6.78
CA ALA A 293 -26.22 1.90 -6.67
C ALA A 293 -27.38 0.90 -6.71
N GLY A 294 -27.22 -0.14 -7.54
CA GLY A 294 -28.11 -1.31 -7.58
C GLY A 294 -27.30 -2.60 -7.59
N ASN A 295 -27.98 -3.72 -7.31
CA ASN A 295 -27.35 -5.03 -7.09
C ASN A 295 -26.17 -4.94 -6.11
N VAL A 296 -26.39 -4.24 -5.00
CA VAL A 296 -25.36 -4.00 -3.99
C VAL A 296 -25.18 -5.28 -3.17
N ASN A 297 -23.96 -5.81 -3.11
CA ASN A 297 -23.59 -6.97 -2.30
C ASN A 297 -22.32 -6.65 -1.49
N GLU A 298 -22.31 -6.97 -0.20
CA GLU A 298 -21.10 -6.89 0.62
C GLU A 298 -20.04 -7.85 0.06
N VAL A 299 -18.78 -7.41 -0.01
CA VAL A 299 -17.68 -8.24 -0.53
C VAL A 299 -17.02 -9.00 0.61
N SER A 300 -16.65 -10.26 0.37
CA SER A 300 -15.94 -11.10 1.33
C SER A 300 -14.44 -10.78 1.38
N VAL A 301 -13.84 -10.44 0.24
CA VAL A 301 -12.46 -9.98 0.15
C VAL A 301 -12.49 -8.46 0.11
N ILE A 302 -12.17 -7.84 1.24
CA ILE A 302 -12.16 -6.38 1.35
C ILE A 302 -10.87 -5.82 0.72
N PRO A 303 -10.95 -4.77 -0.12
CA PRO A 303 -9.77 -4.19 -0.74
C PRO A 303 -8.82 -3.51 0.25
N LYS A 304 -9.37 -2.91 1.31
CA LYS A 304 -8.63 -2.30 2.41
C LYS A 304 -9.37 -2.46 3.72
N GLU A 305 -8.60 -2.63 4.79
CA GLU A 305 -9.13 -2.57 6.15
C GLU A 305 -9.73 -1.19 6.44
N THR A 306 -10.83 -1.17 7.20
CA THR A 306 -11.49 0.07 7.60
C THR A 306 -11.84 0.02 9.08
N ARG A 307 -11.82 1.19 9.72
CA ARG A 307 -12.28 1.36 11.09
C ARG A 307 -13.33 2.46 11.12
N VAL A 308 -14.33 2.30 11.98
CA VAL A 308 -15.34 3.34 12.22
C VAL A 308 -15.09 3.95 13.59
N VAL A 309 -14.66 5.20 13.62
CA VAL A 309 -14.36 5.93 14.86
C VAL A 309 -15.24 7.17 14.90
N ASN A 310 -16.06 7.30 15.94
CA ASN A 310 -16.98 8.44 16.13
C ASN A 310 -17.88 8.72 14.90
N GLY A 311 -18.31 7.67 14.19
CA GLY A 311 -19.15 7.80 13.00
C GLY A 311 -18.43 8.27 11.73
N GLU A 312 -17.09 8.25 11.73
CA GLU A 312 -16.25 8.50 10.57
C GLU A 312 -15.51 7.24 10.15
N VAL A 313 -15.35 7.04 8.84
CA VAL A 313 -14.55 5.94 8.31
C VAL A 313 -13.09 6.38 8.30
N GLU A 314 -12.24 5.58 8.93
CA GLU A 314 -10.79 5.65 8.91
C GLU A 314 -10.25 4.52 8.04
N ILE A 315 -9.39 4.84 7.07
CA ILE A 315 -8.80 3.89 6.13
C ILE A 315 -7.31 4.21 6.01
N GLU A 316 -6.45 3.20 6.06
CA GLU A 316 -5.01 3.39 5.84
C GLU A 316 -4.71 3.69 4.37
N ALA A 317 -3.81 4.64 4.13
CA ALA A 317 -3.28 4.96 2.82
C ALA A 317 -1.82 5.36 2.93
N SER A 318 -1.05 5.14 1.87
CA SER A 318 0.39 5.36 1.88
C SER A 318 0.89 5.96 0.58
N PHE A 319 1.97 6.75 0.66
CA PHE A 319 2.61 7.38 -0.49
C PHE A 319 4.11 7.57 -0.26
N LEU A 320 4.87 7.82 -1.33
CA LEU A 320 6.28 8.16 -1.22
C LEU A 320 6.46 9.61 -0.79
N PHE A 321 7.37 9.82 0.16
CA PHE A 321 7.82 11.15 0.55
C PHE A 321 8.59 11.81 -0.59
N ASP A 322 8.13 12.99 -0.99
CA ASP A 322 8.79 13.89 -1.91
C ASP A 322 8.73 15.31 -1.32
N PRO A 323 9.86 15.92 -0.91
CA PRO A 323 9.86 17.27 -0.34
C PRO A 323 9.14 18.30 -1.21
N GLU A 324 9.25 18.19 -2.54
CA GLU A 324 8.65 19.12 -3.48
C GLU A 324 7.13 19.08 -3.47
N MET A 325 6.53 18.00 -2.97
CA MET A 325 5.07 17.91 -2.85
C MET A 325 4.52 18.81 -1.73
N PHE A 326 5.35 19.17 -0.75
CA PHE A 326 4.95 19.90 0.44
C PHE A 326 5.34 21.37 0.41
N GLU A 327 6.48 21.70 -0.20
CA GLU A 327 7.02 23.07 -0.19
C GLU A 327 8.00 23.32 -1.34
N SER A 328 8.48 24.56 -1.48
CA SER A 328 9.57 24.90 -2.41
C SER A 328 10.93 24.78 -1.72
N GLU A 329 11.99 24.69 -2.53
CA GLU A 329 13.36 24.66 -2.02
C GLU A 329 13.67 25.89 -1.15
N GLU A 330 13.23 27.08 -1.54
CA GLU A 330 13.49 28.29 -0.73
C GLU A 330 12.78 28.24 0.62
N ASN A 331 11.61 27.59 0.70
CA ASN A 331 10.90 27.42 1.96
C ASN A 331 11.61 26.40 2.86
N SER A 332 12.20 25.35 2.27
CA SER A 332 12.91 24.31 3.01
C SER A 332 14.13 24.83 3.78
N LEU A 333 14.70 25.96 3.34
CA LEU A 333 15.86 26.62 3.97
C LEU A 333 15.49 27.46 5.20
N ILE A 334 14.20 27.63 5.52
CA ILE A 334 13.74 28.45 6.66
C ILE A 334 13.73 27.60 7.93
N GLU A 335 14.61 27.92 8.89
CA GLU A 335 14.67 27.20 10.19
C GLU A 335 13.46 27.51 11.10
N ASP A 336 12.91 28.74 11.02
CA ASP A 336 11.74 29.13 11.81
C ASP A 336 10.46 28.50 11.25
N TRP A 337 9.99 27.47 11.95
CA TRP A 337 8.77 26.74 11.61
C TRP A 337 7.49 27.59 11.61
N ILE A 338 7.43 28.68 12.39
CA ILE A 338 6.26 29.56 12.38
C ILE A 338 6.14 30.23 11.00
N VAL A 339 7.27 30.62 10.41
CA VAL A 339 7.33 31.24 9.08
C VAL A 339 7.20 30.17 7.99
N ARG A 340 7.96 29.07 8.10
CA ARG A 340 7.95 27.97 7.11
C ARG A 340 6.56 27.36 6.94
N ARG A 341 5.83 27.14 8.04
CA ARG A 341 4.47 26.59 8.03
C ARG A 341 3.48 27.43 7.20
N GLN A 342 3.61 28.75 7.23
CA GLN A 342 2.69 29.65 6.50
C GLN A 342 2.81 29.52 4.98
N ARG A 343 3.94 28.98 4.51
CA ARG A 343 4.31 28.84 3.09
C ARG A 343 4.25 27.39 2.60
N LEU A 344 3.87 26.44 3.45
CA LEU A 344 3.57 25.07 3.02
C LEU A 344 2.43 25.07 2.00
N ARG A 345 2.51 24.16 1.03
CA ARG A 345 1.48 23.95 0.01
C ARG A 345 0.17 23.53 0.67
N LYS A 346 -0.94 24.05 0.13
CA LYS A 346 -2.31 23.79 0.62
C LYS A 346 -3.09 22.83 -0.28
N ASP A 347 -2.50 22.47 -1.41
CA ASP A 347 -3.02 21.60 -2.45
C ASP A 347 -2.21 20.30 -2.58
N THR A 348 -1.37 20.00 -1.59
CA THR A 348 -0.65 18.73 -1.48
C THR A 348 -1.64 17.58 -1.43
N HIS A 349 -1.40 16.56 -2.25
CA HIS A 349 -2.23 15.38 -2.34
C HIS A 349 -1.43 14.21 -2.89
N PHE A 350 -1.93 13.01 -2.67
CA PHE A 350 -1.48 11.80 -3.35
C PHE A 350 -2.69 11.03 -3.89
N TRP A 351 -2.43 10.03 -4.72
CA TRP A 351 -3.45 9.18 -5.32
C TRP A 351 -3.35 7.78 -4.73
N ASP A 352 -4.48 7.30 -4.22
CA ASP A 352 -4.65 5.96 -3.69
C ASP A 352 -5.49 5.10 -4.62
N THR A 353 -5.15 3.81 -4.73
CA THR A 353 -5.82 2.84 -5.61
C THR A 353 -7.31 2.70 -5.35
N HIS A 354 -7.76 2.90 -4.11
CA HIS A 354 -9.15 2.68 -3.72
C HIS A 354 -9.83 3.95 -3.21
N LEU A 355 -9.06 4.93 -2.71
CA LEU A 355 -9.58 6.21 -2.22
C LEU A 355 -9.50 7.33 -3.27
N GLY A 356 -8.77 7.12 -4.37
CA GLY A 356 -8.49 8.15 -5.36
C GLY A 356 -7.63 9.26 -4.74
N ARG A 357 -7.88 10.52 -5.11
CA ARG A 357 -7.18 11.67 -4.53
C ARG A 357 -7.44 11.83 -3.03
N VAL A 358 -6.36 11.81 -2.25
CA VAL A 358 -6.33 12.09 -0.81
C VAL A 358 -5.55 13.38 -0.58
N GLU A 359 -6.18 14.38 0.06
CA GLU A 359 -5.53 15.63 0.41
C GLU A 359 -4.61 15.46 1.63
N VAL A 360 -3.49 16.20 1.66
CA VAL A 360 -2.59 16.32 2.81
C VAL A 360 -2.46 17.79 3.14
N TYR A 361 -2.87 18.18 4.34
CA TYR A 361 -2.87 19.59 4.74
C TYR A 361 -1.61 19.98 5.51
N PRO A 362 -1.32 21.29 5.62
CA PRO A 362 -0.06 21.78 6.18
C PRO A 362 0.30 21.23 7.57
N THR A 363 -0.67 20.86 8.40
CA THR A 363 -0.42 20.29 9.73
C THR A 363 0.23 18.90 9.62
N GLU A 364 -0.29 18.05 8.75
CA GLU A 364 0.25 16.72 8.47
C GLU A 364 1.55 16.83 7.68
N SER A 365 1.62 17.75 6.70
CA SER A 365 2.86 18.04 5.96
C SER A 365 4.01 18.43 6.89
N GLU A 366 3.77 19.36 7.83
CA GLU A 366 4.75 19.76 8.85
C GLU A 366 5.21 18.58 9.69
N THR A 367 4.28 17.71 10.11
CA THR A 367 4.61 16.51 10.90
C THR A 367 5.57 15.59 10.12
N ILE A 368 5.29 15.36 8.83
CA ILE A 368 6.11 14.51 7.97
C ILE A 368 7.51 15.11 7.77
N ILE A 369 7.58 16.38 7.36
CA ILE A 369 8.86 17.05 7.09
C ILE A 369 9.74 17.06 8.33
N ARG A 370 9.19 17.49 9.49
CA ARG A 370 9.93 17.52 10.75
C ARG A 370 10.46 16.14 11.14
N ALA A 371 9.64 15.10 10.99
CA ALA A 371 10.05 13.74 11.34
C ALA A 371 11.21 13.26 10.46
N VAL A 372 11.14 13.48 9.14
CA VAL A 372 12.20 13.10 8.21
C VAL A 372 13.49 13.90 8.45
N GLU A 373 13.39 15.22 8.63
CA GLU A 373 14.55 16.08 8.87
C GLU A 373 15.22 15.77 10.21
N SER A 374 14.45 15.65 11.29
CA SER A 374 14.99 15.31 12.61
C SER A 374 15.69 13.95 12.59
N HIS A 375 15.11 12.98 11.90
CA HIS A 375 15.73 11.68 11.73
C HIS A 375 17.06 11.79 10.98
N ARG A 376 17.09 12.48 9.83
CA ARG A 376 18.31 12.67 9.04
C ARG A 376 19.42 13.36 9.82
N GLN A 377 19.09 14.35 10.64
CA GLN A 377 20.05 15.04 11.51
C GLN A 377 20.61 14.14 12.62
N SER A 378 19.87 13.10 13.03
CA SER A 378 20.30 12.15 14.06
C SER A 378 21.19 11.01 13.53
N LEU A 379 21.29 10.85 12.21
CA LEU A 379 22.07 9.77 11.60
C LEU A 379 23.58 10.03 11.70
N GLY A 380 24.35 8.99 12.00
CA GLY A 380 25.81 9.02 11.87
C GLY A 380 26.23 9.13 10.39
N PRO A 381 27.46 9.62 10.08
CA PRO A 381 27.88 9.88 8.70
C PRO A 381 27.70 8.71 7.73
N GLN A 382 28.06 7.49 8.17
CA GLN A 382 27.93 6.27 7.36
C GLN A 382 26.46 5.89 7.10
N GLU A 383 25.59 6.00 8.11
CA GLU A 383 24.16 5.73 7.92
C GLU A 383 23.50 6.81 7.06
N ALA A 384 23.92 8.07 7.21
CA ALA A 384 23.41 9.17 6.43
C ALA A 384 23.72 8.97 4.93
N GLU A 385 24.94 8.61 4.57
CA GLU A 385 25.30 8.30 3.17
C GLU A 385 24.48 7.13 2.61
N LYS A 386 24.30 6.07 3.41
CA LYS A 386 23.51 4.90 3.03
C LYS A 386 22.05 5.25 2.77
N LEU A 387 21.45 6.07 3.63
CA LEU A 387 20.01 6.34 3.66
C LEU A 387 19.61 7.61 2.89
N GLU A 388 20.57 8.46 2.49
CA GLU A 388 20.33 9.72 1.78
C GLU A 388 19.45 9.52 0.54
N LYS A 389 19.74 8.44 -0.19
CA LYS A 389 19.06 8.12 -1.46
C LYS A 389 17.89 7.18 -1.27
N GLU A 390 17.65 6.65 -0.07
CA GLU A 390 16.61 5.67 0.13
C GLU A 390 15.22 6.31 0.11
N ALA A 391 14.29 5.65 -0.59
CA ALA A 391 12.93 6.13 -0.70
C ALA A 391 12.24 5.99 0.67
N ILE A 392 11.46 7.01 1.05
CA ILE A 392 10.71 7.03 2.31
C ILE A 392 9.23 6.86 2.01
N VAL A 393 8.57 5.96 2.72
CA VAL A 393 7.12 5.72 2.66
C VAL A 393 6.47 6.41 3.85
N VAL A 394 5.38 7.13 3.59
CA VAL A 394 4.53 7.73 4.61
C VAL A 394 3.19 6.99 4.60
N SER A 395 2.80 6.41 5.74
CA SER A 395 1.46 5.87 5.97
C SER A 395 0.63 6.84 6.81
N VAL A 396 -0.62 7.04 6.41
CA VAL A 396 -1.58 7.97 7.00
C VAL A 396 -2.93 7.29 7.21
N THR A 397 -3.66 7.77 8.22
CA THR A 397 -5.07 7.47 8.34
C THR A 397 -5.84 8.51 7.53
N ALA A 398 -6.45 8.07 6.43
CA ALA A 398 -7.35 8.87 5.63
C ALA A 398 -8.78 8.81 6.19
N VAL A 399 -9.46 9.95 6.17
CA VAL A 399 -10.89 10.08 6.52
C VAL A 399 -11.65 10.82 5.43
N VAL A 400 -12.97 10.68 5.45
CA VAL A 400 -13.87 11.40 4.54
C VAL A 400 -13.80 12.89 4.84
N HIS A 401 -13.46 13.69 3.84
CA HIS A 401 -13.39 15.14 3.97
C HIS A 401 -14.78 15.72 4.32
N VAL A 402 -14.84 16.65 5.27
CA VAL A 402 -16.10 17.26 5.73
C VAL A 402 -16.94 17.86 4.59
N ASN A 403 -16.26 18.42 3.58
CA ASN A 403 -16.87 18.99 2.38
C ASN A 403 -16.95 18.01 1.19
N PHE A 404 -16.96 16.69 1.41
CA PHE A 404 -16.84 15.68 0.33
C PHE A 404 -17.82 15.89 -0.83
N LEU A 405 -19.07 16.29 -0.58
CA LEU A 405 -20.04 16.58 -1.64
C LEU A 405 -19.58 17.74 -2.53
N LYS A 406 -19.15 18.85 -1.92
CA LYS A 406 -18.65 20.04 -2.64
C LYS A 406 -17.34 19.75 -3.36
N ASN A 407 -16.46 18.95 -2.75
CA ASN A 407 -15.21 18.53 -3.38
C ASN A 407 -15.49 17.66 -4.60
N PHE A 408 -16.48 16.75 -4.53
CA PHE A 408 -16.83 15.90 -5.65
C PHE A 408 -17.37 16.68 -6.87
N GLU A 409 -18.03 17.83 -6.67
CA GLU A 409 -18.45 18.69 -7.79
C GLU A 409 -17.26 19.26 -8.59
N LYS A 410 -16.09 19.32 -7.96
CA LYS A 410 -14.85 19.84 -8.53
C LYS A 410 -13.80 18.73 -8.72
N TYR A 411 -14.17 17.46 -8.54
CA TYR A 411 -13.24 16.35 -8.68
C TYR A 411 -12.69 16.30 -10.12
N PRO A 412 -11.37 16.11 -10.33
CA PRO A 412 -10.36 15.67 -9.37
C PRO A 412 -9.53 16.80 -8.74
N ASN A 413 -9.98 18.06 -8.81
CA ASN A 413 -9.24 19.20 -8.26
C ASN A 413 -9.19 19.18 -6.73
N HIS A 414 -10.18 18.54 -6.09
CA HIS A 414 -10.22 18.29 -4.65
C HIS A 414 -10.64 16.85 -4.38
N GLY A 415 -9.93 16.21 -3.47
CA GLY A 415 -10.18 14.86 -2.99
C GLY A 415 -11.41 14.76 -2.11
N ILE A 416 -11.98 13.55 -2.08
CA ILE A 416 -13.07 13.19 -1.16
C ILE A 416 -12.52 12.77 0.20
N PHE A 417 -11.25 12.37 0.25
CA PHE A 417 -10.55 11.98 1.45
C PHE A 417 -9.46 12.98 1.80
N VAL A 418 -9.10 13.00 3.08
CA VAL A 418 -8.01 13.80 3.63
C VAL A 418 -7.23 12.97 4.62
N ALA A 419 -5.91 13.10 4.63
CA ALA A 419 -5.06 12.57 5.68
C ALA A 419 -5.38 13.28 7.00
N ARG A 420 -5.91 12.54 7.98
CA ARG A 420 -6.23 13.07 9.32
C ARG A 420 -5.00 13.14 10.21
N ARG A 421 -4.06 12.22 9.99
CA ARG A 421 -2.86 12.04 10.80
C ARG A 421 -1.86 11.15 10.06
N VAL A 422 -0.60 11.30 10.44
CA VAL A 422 0.49 10.40 10.08
C VAL A 422 0.50 9.24 11.07
N ASP A 423 0.56 8.01 10.58
CA ASP A 423 0.63 6.82 11.43
C ASP A 423 2.06 6.28 11.50
N THR A 424 2.75 6.17 10.36
CA THR A 424 4.13 5.66 10.30
C THR A 424 4.88 6.29 9.13
N ILE A 425 6.18 6.54 9.32
CA ILE A 425 7.13 6.91 8.27
C ILE A 425 8.28 5.92 8.36
N CYS A 426 8.68 5.31 7.25
CA CYS A 426 9.77 4.34 7.21
C CYS A 426 10.49 4.36 5.87
N TYR A 427 11.69 3.79 5.83
CA TYR A 427 12.38 3.53 4.56
C TYR A 427 11.68 2.41 3.80
N LEU A 428 11.44 2.61 2.51
CA LEU A 428 10.86 1.61 1.61
C LEU A 428 11.66 0.31 1.65
N ASN A 429 12.98 0.44 1.64
CA ASN A 429 13.90 -0.68 1.75
C ASN A 429 14.22 -0.97 3.21
N GLY A 430 13.98 -2.21 3.65
CA GLY A 430 14.26 -2.67 5.01
C GLY A 430 13.29 -2.19 6.09
N GLY A 431 12.38 -1.25 5.80
CA GLY A 431 11.32 -0.87 6.73
C GLY A 431 11.78 -0.13 7.99
N LYS A 432 13.03 0.36 8.04
CA LYS A 432 13.56 1.10 9.20
C LYS A 432 12.64 2.28 9.51
N ILE A 433 12.09 2.30 10.71
CA ILE A 433 11.09 3.28 11.15
C ILE A 433 11.79 4.62 11.42
N ILE A 434 11.22 5.68 10.83
CA ILE A 434 11.59 7.08 11.04
C ILE A 434 10.66 7.72 12.08
N TYR A 435 9.37 7.39 11.99
CA TYR A 435 8.33 7.87 12.88
C TYR A 435 7.25 6.81 13.02
N GLN A 436 6.74 6.63 14.24
CA GLN A 436 5.56 5.82 14.50
C GLN A 436 4.77 6.48 15.62
N ARG A 437 3.45 6.56 15.46
CA ARG A 437 2.57 7.15 16.45
C ARG A 437 2.30 6.22 17.64
#